data_AF-A0A8J3IG02-F1
#
_entry.id   AF-A0A8J3IG02-F1
#
_cell.length_a   1.000
_cell.length_b   1.000
_cell.length_c   1.000
_cell.angle_alpha   90.00
_cell.angle_beta   90.00
_cell.angle_gamma   90.00
#
_symmetry.space_group_name_H-M   'P 1'
#
loop_
_entity.id
_entity.type
_entity.pdbx_description
1 polymer ?
#
loop_
_entity_poly.entity_id
_entity_poly.type
_entity_poly.pdbx_seq_one_letter_code
_entity_poly.pdbx_strand_id
1 'polypeptide(L)'
;MCIPTVGADFVWRMEDVLDLYTEPFKPCLPVVCFDERPCILRADTRPSLPMKPGRLTRQDYEYERRGTCNLFMFFQPLAGWRQTIVTAQRRKEDFAECMRELVNVHFPSAEKIRVVLDKPLYPLTILTL
;
A
#
# COMPACT_ATOMS: atom_id res chain seq x y z
N MET A 1 10.21 14.50 2.24
CA MET A 1 10.57 13.28 2.99
C MET A 1 11.16 13.75 4.31
N CYS A 2 10.43 13.64 5.41
CA CYS A 2 10.94 13.98 6.73
C CYS A 2 11.55 12.69 7.28
N ILE A 3 12.88 12.57 7.26
CA ILE A 3 13.56 11.46 7.92
C ILE A 3 13.54 11.79 9.41
N PRO A 4 12.98 10.91 10.27
CA PRO A 4 13.01 11.14 11.71
C PRO A 4 14.46 11.30 12.19
N THR A 5 14.66 12.01 13.29
CA THR A 5 15.97 12.08 13.94
C THR A 5 16.47 10.66 14.20
N VAL A 6 17.63 10.31 13.65
CA VAL A 6 18.20 8.97 13.79
C VAL A 6 18.70 8.82 15.23
N GLY A 7 17.86 8.19 16.06
CA GLY A 7 18.14 7.85 17.45
C GLY A 7 18.01 6.35 17.71
N ALA A 8 18.35 5.91 18.92
CA ALA A 8 18.34 4.49 19.28
C ALA A 8 16.97 3.81 19.03
N ASP A 9 15.87 4.50 19.37
CA ASP A 9 14.51 3.98 19.13
C ASP A 9 14.19 3.76 17.64
N PHE A 10 14.72 4.63 16.77
CA PHE A 10 14.54 4.50 15.33
C PHE A 10 15.32 3.30 14.79
N VAL A 11 16.60 3.18 15.19
CA VAL A 11 17.47 2.07 14.76
C VAL A 11 16.87 0.74 15.21
N TRP A 12 16.46 0.63 16.48
CA TRP A 12 15.87 -0.59 17.03
C TRP A 12 14.62 -1.06 16.26
N ARG A 13 13.71 -0.15 15.89
CA ARG A 13 12.52 -0.53 15.10
C ARG A 13 12.84 -0.88 13.65
N MET A 14 13.83 -0.21 13.06
CA MET A 14 14.29 -0.57 11.73
C MET A 14 14.92 -1.96 11.72
N GLU A 15 15.71 -2.30 12.74
CA GLU A 15 16.26 -3.64 12.94
C GLU A 15 15.15 -4.69 13.07
N ASP A 16 14.10 -4.43 13.86
CA ASP A 16 12.96 -5.34 14.02
C ASP A 16 12.24 -5.66 12.68
N VAL A 17 12.08 -4.65 11.81
CA VAL A 17 11.52 -4.86 10.47
C VAL A 17 12.48 -5.60 9.54
N LEU A 18 13.78 -5.29 9.60
CA LEU A 18 14.79 -5.97 8.80
C LEU A 18 14.89 -7.45 9.19
N ASP A 19 14.94 -7.74 10.49
CA ASP A 19 14.95 -9.10 11.02
C ASP A 19 13.72 -9.87 10.52
N LEU A 20 12.53 -9.27 10.62
CA LEU A 20 11.30 -9.85 10.10
C LEU A 20 11.38 -10.20 8.60
N TYR A 21 11.96 -9.32 7.78
CA TYR A 21 12.09 -9.55 6.33
C TYR A 21 13.19 -10.57 5.97
N THR A 22 14.14 -10.83 6.87
CA THR A 22 15.16 -11.87 6.68
C THR A 22 14.69 -13.26 7.07
N GLU A 23 13.55 -13.37 7.77
CA GLU A 23 13.01 -14.68 8.13
C GLU A 23 12.69 -15.54 6.90
N PRO A 24 12.88 -16.87 7.01
CA PRO A 24 12.48 -17.77 5.93
C PRO A 24 10.96 -17.71 5.73
N PHE A 25 10.54 -17.88 4.47
CA PHE A 25 9.13 -17.92 4.13
C PHE A 25 8.39 -19.04 4.88
N LYS A 26 7.34 -18.67 5.62
CA LYS A 26 6.47 -19.58 6.38
C LYS A 26 5.01 -19.32 5.99
N PRO A 27 4.34 -20.23 5.26
CA PRO A 27 2.96 -20.03 4.80
C PRO A 27 1.95 -19.75 5.93
N CYS A 28 2.14 -20.37 7.10
CA CYS A 28 1.25 -20.21 8.26
C CYS A 28 1.50 -18.91 9.06
N LEU A 29 2.60 -18.21 8.79
CA LEU A 29 3.01 -16.96 9.46
C LEU A 29 3.28 -15.85 8.44
N PRO A 30 2.28 -15.48 7.61
CA PRO A 30 2.45 -14.50 6.56
C PRO A 30 2.91 -13.14 7.10
N VAL A 31 3.87 -12.54 6.40
CA VAL A 31 4.30 -11.15 6.61
C VAL A 31 3.68 -10.30 5.52
N VAL A 32 2.83 -9.36 5.89
CA VAL A 32 2.05 -8.55 4.95
C VAL A 32 2.32 -7.07 5.21
N CYS A 33 2.82 -6.36 4.22
CA CYS A 33 2.85 -4.90 4.22
C CYS A 33 1.45 -4.37 3.89
N PHE A 34 1.00 -3.37 4.64
CA PHE A 34 -0.25 -2.68 4.34
C PHE A 34 -0.03 -1.17 4.28
N ASP A 35 -0.42 -0.59 3.15
CA ASP A 35 -0.25 0.84 2.88
C ASP A 35 -1.51 1.41 2.22
N GLU A 36 -1.62 2.73 2.26
CA GLU A 36 -2.73 3.47 1.66
C GLU A 36 -2.24 4.67 0.84
N ARG A 37 -2.94 4.95 -0.25
CA ARG A 37 -2.62 6.09 -1.10
C ARG A 37 -3.89 6.80 -1.58
N PRO A 38 -4.02 8.12 -1.35
CA PRO A 38 -5.04 8.91 -2.02
C PRO A 38 -4.74 8.99 -3.51
N CYS A 39 -5.75 8.79 -4.35
CA CYS A 39 -5.65 8.87 -5.79
C CYS A 39 -6.58 9.95 -6.34
N ILE A 40 -6.05 10.84 -7.18
CA ILE A 40 -6.83 11.88 -7.86
C ILE A 40 -7.35 11.30 -9.16
N LEU A 41 -8.66 11.33 -9.33
CA LEU A 41 -9.30 10.88 -10.57
C LEU A 41 -9.24 12.03 -11.59
N ARG A 42 -8.65 11.74 -12.75
CA ARG A 42 -8.46 12.71 -13.83
C ARG A 42 -9.08 12.17 -15.11
N ALA A 43 -9.69 13.04 -15.90
CA ALA A 43 -10.11 12.75 -17.26
C ALA A 43 -9.48 13.75 -18.21
N ASP A 44 -9.20 13.31 -19.43
CA ASP A 44 -8.73 14.20 -20.49
C ASP A 44 -9.87 15.17 -20.87
N THR A 45 -9.56 16.46 -21.01
CA THR A 45 -10.54 17.43 -21.50
C THR A 45 -10.79 17.29 -23.00
N ARG A 46 -9.85 16.66 -23.73
CA ARG A 46 -9.85 16.50 -25.19
C ARG A 46 -9.24 15.16 -25.59
N PRO A 47 -9.71 14.54 -26.69
CA PRO A 47 -9.13 13.30 -27.18
C PRO A 47 -7.66 13.49 -27.63
N SER A 48 -6.84 12.48 -27.36
CA SER A 48 -5.44 12.46 -27.81
C SER A 48 -5.33 12.48 -29.33
N LEU A 49 -4.32 13.17 -29.86
CA LEU A 49 -4.03 13.18 -31.29
C LEU A 49 -3.26 11.91 -31.68
N PRO A 50 -3.73 11.14 -32.68
CA PRO A 50 -3.10 9.89 -33.07
C PRO A 50 -1.73 10.12 -33.69
N MET A 51 -0.91 9.08 -33.62
CA MET A 51 0.42 9.04 -34.25
C MET A 51 0.31 9.22 -35.77
N LYS A 52 1.28 9.93 -36.37
CA LYS A 52 1.47 10.03 -37.83
C LYS A 52 2.94 9.73 -38.16
N PRO A 53 3.29 9.35 -39.40
CA PRO A 53 4.69 9.22 -39.79
C PRO A 53 5.49 10.48 -39.42
N GLY A 54 6.57 10.31 -38.65
CA GLY A 54 7.40 11.41 -38.14
C GLY A 54 6.78 12.24 -36.98
N ARG A 55 5.62 11.85 -36.44
CA ARG A 55 4.96 12.52 -35.30
C ARG A 55 4.42 11.52 -34.29
N LEU A 56 4.98 11.55 -33.08
CA LEU A 56 4.49 10.78 -31.94
C LEU A 56 3.06 11.18 -31.54
N THR A 57 2.37 10.28 -30.86
CA THR A 57 1.09 10.55 -30.19
C THR A 57 1.23 11.76 -29.27
N ARG A 58 0.23 12.65 -29.27
CA ARG A 58 0.21 13.84 -28.40
C ARG A 58 -1.03 13.80 -27.52
N GLN A 59 -0.82 13.84 -26.22
CA GLN A 59 -1.87 14.01 -25.22
C GLN A 59 -1.82 15.46 -24.72
N ASP A 60 -2.98 16.09 -24.58
CA ASP A 60 -3.09 17.41 -23.98
C ASP A 60 -2.79 17.30 -22.48
N TYR A 61 -2.15 18.31 -21.89
CA TYR A 61 -1.82 18.31 -20.46
C TYR A 61 -3.01 18.80 -19.61
N GLU A 62 -3.99 19.45 -20.23
CA GLU A 62 -5.22 19.89 -19.57
C GLU A 62 -6.06 18.68 -19.14
N TYR A 63 -6.48 18.65 -17.88
CA TYR A 63 -7.31 17.58 -17.33
C TYR A 63 -8.49 18.12 -16.52
N GLU A 64 -9.59 17.38 -16.54
CA GLU A 64 -10.73 17.58 -15.66
C GLU A 64 -10.51 16.78 -14.36
N ARG A 65 -10.65 17.45 -13.21
CA ARG A 65 -10.59 16.77 -11.90
C ARG A 65 -11.93 16.12 -11.58
N ARG A 66 -11.98 14.79 -11.56
CA ARG A 66 -13.19 13.99 -11.28
C ARG A 66 -13.25 13.46 -9.85
N GLY A 67 -12.77 14.26 -8.90
CA GLY A 67 -12.72 13.92 -7.49
C GLY A 67 -11.49 13.12 -7.10
N THR A 68 -11.62 12.35 -6.02
CA THR A 68 -10.55 11.56 -5.41
C THR A 68 -11.11 10.25 -4.88
N CYS A 69 -10.29 9.21 -4.86
CA CYS A 69 -10.55 7.97 -4.14
C CYS A 69 -9.35 7.62 -3.25
N ASN A 70 -9.47 6.56 -2.48
CA ASN A 70 -8.39 5.99 -1.70
C ASN A 70 -8.09 4.56 -2.16
N LEU A 71 -6.82 4.21 -2.19
CA LEU A 71 -6.32 2.89 -2.52
C LEU A 71 -5.70 2.30 -1.27
N PHE A 72 -6.22 1.18 -0.78
CA PHE A 72 -5.53 0.33 0.19
C PHE A 72 -4.83 -0.80 -0.55
N MET A 73 -3.64 -1.18 -0.09
CA MET A 73 -2.87 -2.25 -0.71
C MET A 73 -2.23 -3.15 0.33
N PHE A 74 -2.47 -4.45 0.18
CA PHE A 74 -1.70 -5.50 0.81
C PHE A 74 -0.58 -5.97 -0.11
N PHE A 75 0.58 -6.26 0.47
CA PHE A 75 1.70 -6.87 -0.24
C PHE A 75 2.43 -7.85 0.67
N GLN A 76 2.57 -9.11 0.24
CA GLN A 76 3.38 -10.12 0.90
C GLN A 76 4.68 -10.31 0.11
N PRO A 77 5.81 -9.75 0.56
CA PRO A 77 7.04 -9.65 -0.24
C PRO A 77 7.60 -11.01 -0.64
N LEU A 78 7.69 -11.96 0.31
CA LEU A 78 8.28 -13.28 0.07
C LEU A 78 7.42 -14.21 -0.80
N ALA A 79 6.12 -13.93 -0.92
CA ALA A 79 5.21 -14.71 -1.76
C ALA A 79 4.92 -14.05 -3.11
N GLY A 80 5.32 -12.79 -3.30
CA GLY A 80 4.92 -11.98 -4.45
C GLY A 80 3.41 -11.74 -4.55
N TRP A 81 2.67 -11.91 -3.44
CA TRP A 81 1.23 -11.75 -3.41
C TRP A 81 0.85 -10.30 -3.10
N ARG A 82 -0.19 -9.79 -3.74
CA ARG A 82 -0.73 -8.45 -3.48
C ARG A 82 -2.24 -8.41 -3.71
N GLN A 83 -2.90 -7.53 -2.96
CA GLN A 83 -4.31 -7.23 -3.14
C GLN A 83 -4.53 -5.73 -3.02
N THR A 84 -5.41 -5.18 -3.85
CA THR A 84 -5.74 -3.74 -3.83
C THR A 84 -7.23 -3.56 -3.62
N ILE A 85 -7.59 -2.66 -2.72
CA ILE A 85 -8.97 -2.30 -2.39
C ILE A 85 -9.14 -0.81 -2.67
N VAL A 86 -10.18 -0.45 -3.43
CA VAL A 86 -10.48 0.95 -3.78
C VAL A 86 -11.69 1.40 -2.98
N THR A 87 -11.55 2.48 -2.23
CA THR A 87 -12.64 3.08 -1.46
C THR A 87 -12.85 4.52 -1.90
N ALA A 88 -14.07 5.03 -1.76
CA ALA A 88 -14.38 6.41 -2.13
C ALA A 88 -13.65 7.43 -1.24
N GLN A 89 -13.44 7.07 0.03
CA GLN A 89 -12.79 7.91 1.04
C GLN A 89 -11.84 7.06 1.89
N ARG A 90 -11.01 7.72 2.68
CA ARG A 90 -10.15 7.09 3.69
C ARG A 90 -10.84 7.20 5.05
N ARG A 91 -11.49 6.13 5.50
CA ARG A 91 -12.08 6.04 6.85
C ARG A 91 -11.39 4.96 7.68
N LYS A 92 -11.46 5.13 9.01
CA LYS A 92 -10.97 4.11 9.96
C LYS A 92 -11.76 2.80 9.87
N GLU A 93 -13.04 2.90 9.52
CA GLU A 93 -13.91 1.75 9.27
C GLU A 93 -13.43 0.94 8.07
N ASP A 94 -13.04 1.63 6.98
CA ASP A 94 -12.47 0.97 5.78
C ASP A 94 -11.16 0.22 6.12
N PHE A 95 -10.32 0.81 6.97
CA PHE A 95 -9.11 0.15 7.48
C PHE A 95 -9.45 -1.14 8.26
N ALA A 96 -10.41 -1.05 9.19
CA ALA A 96 -10.81 -2.20 10.01
C ALA A 96 -11.39 -3.32 9.14
N GLU A 97 -12.15 -2.95 8.12
CA GLU A 97 -12.70 -3.86 7.13
C GLU A 97 -11.60 -4.54 6.32
N CYS A 98 -10.57 -3.80 5.89
CA CYS A 98 -9.40 -4.37 5.23
C CYS A 98 -8.71 -5.42 6.12
N MET A 99 -8.48 -5.12 7.42
CA MET A 99 -7.89 -6.09 8.34
C MET A 99 -8.77 -7.33 8.53
N ARG A 100 -10.09 -7.16 8.58
CA ARG A 100 -11.04 -8.26 8.65
C ARG A 100 -11.01 -9.14 7.40
N GLU A 101 -10.93 -8.54 6.21
CA GLU A 101 -10.78 -9.25 4.94
C GLU A 101 -9.44 -10.00 4.87
N LEU A 102 -8.36 -9.39 5.34
CA LEU A 102 -7.04 -10.03 5.42
C LEU A 102 -7.08 -11.34 6.21
N VAL A 103 -7.69 -11.32 7.39
CA VAL A 103 -7.81 -12.49 8.26
C VAL A 103 -8.81 -13.50 7.70
N ASN A 104 -10.03 -13.08 7.37
CA ASN A 104 -11.12 -14.01 7.07
C ASN A 104 -11.12 -14.53 5.63
N VAL A 105 -10.54 -13.81 4.69
CA VAL A 105 -10.61 -14.13 3.25
C VAL A 105 -9.25 -14.52 2.70
N HIS A 106 -8.21 -13.74 2.98
CA HIS A 106 -6.89 -13.98 2.37
C HIS A 106 -6.05 -15.01 3.13
N PHE A 107 -6.11 -15.00 4.47
CA PHE A 107 -5.33 -15.89 5.32
C PHE A 107 -6.17 -16.57 6.43
N PRO A 108 -7.30 -17.22 6.11
CA PRO A 108 -8.21 -17.81 7.11
C PRO A 108 -7.59 -18.97 7.91
N SER A 109 -6.51 -19.56 7.42
CA SER A 109 -5.81 -20.68 8.05
C SER A 109 -4.43 -20.29 8.58
N ALA A 110 -4.07 -19.00 8.56
CA ALA A 110 -2.84 -18.55 9.20
C ALA A 110 -2.96 -18.68 10.72
N GLU A 111 -1.88 -19.11 11.36
CA GLU A 111 -1.80 -19.11 12.82
C GLU A 111 -1.68 -17.67 13.36
N LYS A 112 -1.00 -16.83 12.58
CA LYS A 112 -0.68 -15.45 12.95
C LYS A 112 -0.29 -14.67 11.71
N ILE A 113 -0.83 -13.45 11.57
CA ILE A 113 -0.44 -12.55 10.48
C ILE A 113 0.37 -11.41 11.06
N ARG A 114 1.57 -11.17 10.52
CA ARG A 114 2.42 -10.03 10.89
C ARG A 114 2.27 -8.94 9.85
N VAL A 115 1.57 -7.87 10.22
CA VAL A 115 1.27 -6.76 9.34
C VAL A 115 2.25 -5.61 9.58
N VAL A 116 3.03 -5.25 8.56
CA VAL A 116 3.93 -4.09 8.61
C VAL A 116 3.15 -2.86 8.14
N LEU A 117 3.08 -1.84 9.01
CA LEU A 117 2.35 -0.60 8.78
C LEU A 117 3.27 0.61 8.88
N ASP A 118 3.11 1.58 7.98
CA ASP A 118 3.67 2.92 8.16
C ASP A 118 2.69 3.76 9.00
N LYS A 119 3.15 4.23 10.17
CA LYS A 119 2.36 5.15 11.01
C LYS A 119 2.98 6.54 10.93
N PRO A 120 2.20 7.59 10.62
CA PRO A 120 2.74 8.94 10.40
C PRO A 120 3.37 9.61 11.63
N LEU A 121 3.32 8.99 12.82
CA LEU A 121 3.88 9.54 14.07
C LEU A 121 4.88 8.61 14.77
N TYR A 122 5.11 7.40 14.25
CA TYR A 122 5.94 6.40 14.91
C TYR A 122 6.63 5.50 13.87
N PRO A 123 7.89 5.11 14.05
CA PRO A 123 8.56 4.18 13.14
C PRO A 123 7.74 2.90 12.93
N LEU A 124 7.87 2.33 11.72
CA LEU A 124 7.19 1.12 11.21
C LEU A 124 6.81 0.17 12.35
N THR A 125 5.52 -0.13 12.46
CA THR A 125 5.00 -0.99 13.53
C THR A 125 4.53 -2.31 12.93
N ILE A 126 4.95 -3.41 13.54
CA ILE A 126 4.43 -4.74 13.24
C ILE A 126 3.16 -4.95 14.10
N LEU A 127 2.01 -5.01 13.46
CA LEU A 127 0.75 -5.44 14.08
C LEU A 127 0.64 -6.96 13.94
N THR A 128 0.29 -7.64 15.02
CA THR A 128 0.02 -9.08 14.99
C THR A 128 -1.48 -9.30 15.05
N LEU A 129 -2.03 -9.96 14.03
CA LEU A 129 -3.44 -10.36 13.91
C LEU A 129 -3.60 -11.87 14.05
#